data_AF-A0A1X0NYW0-F1
#
_entry.id   AF-A0A1X0NYW0-F1
#
_cell.length_a   1.000
_cell.length_b   1.000
_cell.length_c   1.000
_cell.angle_alpha   90.00
_cell.angle_beta   90.00
_cell.angle_gamma   90.00
#
_symmetry.space_group_name_H-M   'P 1'
#
loop_
_entity.id
_entity.type
_entity.pdbx_description
1 polymer ?
#
loop_
_entity_poly.entity_id
_entity_poly.type
_entity_poly.pdbx_seq_one_letter_code
_entity_poly.pdbx_strand_id
1 'polypeptide(L)'
;MSHELIVPVAQDVAHARSLAITGDRETAVYTAHERLEDDLAKLPVVMAETKKHSYSGVDPWVAVSTTIESICQEVELCLQLFSTGVKMQRFKGLRTVSTLYNQQNCPADRLRCFFDIVHAAFTVDGTKVPMSAVVLYKFTQTVRIFDVNQAVIWLKLGINNMLEARSILDSSEDSSSSTHMRLVQISVFVNEKNAIQRMKEKGKNSLMVSMLTLLIKCGAETGQAVTEVQERKSELGEFMKDDVFESLIQFESSYTKRMNGKKERIREKKDKRIGKGEIKKKEDVKTSISTNTSTVSRNNDPSRVEFSHRFLQYLLRGGWRQHPTKAIVALLAFILICVLAKRTISGLLSALKNIKSSSYGGRKTLTL
;
A
#
# COMPACT_ATOMS: atom_id res chain seq x y z
N MET A 1 -9.67 -31.59 34.78
CA MET A 1 -10.67 -30.83 34.00
C MET A 1 -10.19 -29.39 33.95
N SER A 2 -9.39 -29.10 32.93
CA SER A 2 -8.72 -27.81 32.74
C SER A 2 -9.56 -27.03 31.75
N HIS A 3 -10.18 -25.94 32.20
CA HIS A 3 -10.82 -24.98 31.31
C HIS A 3 -9.70 -24.27 30.52
N GLU A 4 -9.45 -24.71 29.29
CA GLU A 4 -8.78 -23.87 28.30
C GLU A 4 -9.70 -22.68 28.00
N LEU A 5 -9.31 -21.54 28.56
CA LEU A 5 -9.83 -20.23 28.18
C LEU A 5 -9.46 -19.98 26.72
N ILE A 6 -10.37 -20.35 25.82
CA ILE A 6 -10.41 -19.81 24.45
C ILE A 6 -10.77 -18.34 24.61
N VAL A 7 -9.75 -17.49 24.79
CA VAL A 7 -9.91 -16.04 24.65
C VAL A 7 -10.23 -15.80 23.17
N PRO A 8 -11.36 -15.15 22.83
CA PRO A 8 -11.73 -14.98 21.44
C PRO A 8 -10.75 -14.01 20.78
N VAL A 9 -10.05 -14.49 19.75
CA VAL A 9 -9.14 -13.76 18.84
C VAL A 9 -9.64 -12.33 18.49
N ALA A 10 -10.97 -12.14 18.45
CA ALA A 10 -11.61 -10.84 18.24
C ALA A 10 -11.34 -9.76 19.32
N GLN A 11 -11.23 -10.11 20.61
CA GLN A 11 -10.94 -9.15 21.69
C GLN A 11 -9.51 -8.60 21.59
N ASP A 12 -8.60 -9.43 21.08
CA ASP A 12 -7.18 -9.18 21.04
C ASP A 12 -6.74 -8.34 19.82
N VAL A 13 -7.39 -8.52 18.67
CA VAL A 13 -7.23 -7.63 17.49
C VAL A 13 -7.78 -6.23 17.79
N ALA A 14 -8.90 -6.15 18.52
CA ALA A 14 -9.46 -4.88 18.98
C ALA A 14 -8.53 -4.15 19.96
N HIS A 15 -7.82 -4.89 20.82
CA HIS A 15 -6.82 -4.34 21.74
C HIS A 15 -5.63 -3.71 20.98
N ALA A 16 -5.05 -4.40 20.00
CA ALA A 16 -3.95 -3.84 19.20
C ALA A 16 -4.38 -2.60 18.38
N ARG A 17 -5.60 -2.60 17.83
CA ARG A 17 -6.19 -1.42 17.18
C ARG A 17 -6.41 -0.28 18.17
N SER A 18 -6.86 -0.58 19.39
CA SER A 18 -7.02 0.40 20.48
C SER A 18 -5.67 1.00 20.91
N LEU A 19 -4.62 0.19 21.03
CA LEU A 19 -3.25 0.65 21.33
C LEU A 19 -2.71 1.60 20.25
N ALA A 20 -2.95 1.29 18.97
CA ALA A 20 -2.57 2.16 17.87
C ALA A 20 -3.31 3.51 17.90
N ILE A 21 -4.56 3.55 18.40
CA ILE A 21 -5.38 4.76 18.56
C ILE A 21 -4.98 5.55 19.81
N THR A 22 -4.58 4.88 20.89
CA THR A 22 -4.21 5.50 22.19
C THR A 22 -2.79 6.03 22.24
N GLY A 23 -1.99 5.83 21.18
CA GLY A 23 -0.67 6.45 21.01
C GLY A 23 0.52 5.52 21.26
N ASP A 24 0.29 4.27 21.69
CA ASP A 24 1.34 3.25 21.84
C ASP A 24 1.44 2.35 20.60
N ARG A 25 1.90 2.97 19.51
CA ARG A 25 2.05 2.28 18.22
C ARG A 25 3.14 1.22 18.24
N GLU A 26 4.22 1.43 19.01
CA GLU A 26 5.34 0.47 19.05
C GLU A 26 4.89 -0.84 19.68
N THR A 27 4.20 -0.80 20.81
CA THR A 27 3.62 -2.00 21.43
C THR A 27 2.60 -2.67 20.51
N ALA A 28 1.72 -1.89 19.85
CA ALA A 28 0.75 -2.44 18.89
C ALA A 28 1.43 -3.21 17.74
N VAL A 29 2.55 -2.69 17.22
CA VAL A 29 3.34 -3.36 16.18
C VAL A 29 3.93 -4.67 16.71
N TYR A 30 4.60 -4.66 17.86
CA TYR A 30 5.20 -5.89 18.38
C TYR A 30 4.14 -6.95 18.67
N THR A 31 3.03 -6.59 19.30
CA THR A 31 1.97 -7.55 19.62
C THR A 31 1.36 -8.18 18.36
N ALA A 32 1.10 -7.38 17.31
CA ALA A 32 0.58 -7.92 16.05
C ALA A 32 1.59 -8.86 15.37
N HIS A 33 2.88 -8.49 15.37
CA HIS A 33 3.92 -9.28 14.73
C HIS A 33 4.28 -10.56 15.51
N GLU A 34 4.21 -10.53 16.85
CA GLU A 34 4.41 -11.70 17.71
C GLU A 34 3.34 -12.77 17.43
N ARG A 35 2.06 -12.36 17.41
CA ARG A 35 0.94 -13.26 17.06
C ARG A 35 1.07 -13.82 15.66
N LEU A 36 1.45 -12.97 14.69
CA LEU A 36 1.68 -13.43 13.33
C LEU A 36 2.79 -14.48 13.27
N GLU A 37 3.92 -14.28 13.97
CA GLU A 37 5.01 -15.27 13.97
C GLU A 37 4.62 -16.60 14.62
N ASP A 38 3.82 -16.56 15.69
CA ASP A 38 3.27 -17.76 16.32
C ASP A 38 2.37 -18.54 15.34
N ASP A 39 1.45 -17.85 14.66
CA ASP A 39 0.56 -18.48 13.68
C ASP A 39 1.31 -19.00 12.45
N LEU A 40 2.32 -18.27 11.95
CA LEU A 40 3.16 -18.69 10.85
C LEU A 40 4.00 -19.93 11.20
N ALA A 41 4.45 -20.04 12.45
CA ALA A 41 5.17 -21.23 12.94
C ALA A 41 4.22 -22.43 13.11
N LYS A 42 2.97 -22.18 13.50
CA LYS A 42 1.94 -23.21 13.68
C LYS A 42 1.43 -23.81 12.37
N LEU A 43 1.28 -23.00 11.32
CA LEU A 43 0.64 -23.41 10.07
C LEU A 43 1.26 -24.67 9.42
N PRO A 44 2.60 -24.77 9.23
CA PRO A 44 3.20 -25.96 8.65
C PRO A 44 2.96 -27.23 9.48
N VAL A 45 2.92 -27.09 10.81
CA VAL A 45 2.70 -28.20 11.74
C VAL A 45 1.28 -28.74 11.59
N VAL A 46 0.27 -27.88 11.67
CA VAL A 46 -1.14 -28.30 11.54
C VAL A 46 -1.44 -28.89 10.15
N MET A 47 -0.81 -28.35 9.09
CA MET A 47 -0.93 -28.91 7.75
C MET A 47 -0.27 -30.29 7.63
N ALA A 48 0.90 -30.49 8.25
CA ALA A 48 1.60 -31.78 8.25
C ALA A 48 0.86 -32.86 9.07
N GLU A 49 0.28 -32.49 10.22
CA GLU A 49 -0.56 -33.37 11.04
C GLU A 49 -1.83 -33.79 10.29
N THR A 50 -2.46 -32.86 9.57
CA THR A 50 -3.65 -33.13 8.75
C THR A 50 -3.37 -34.20 7.68
N LYS A 51 -2.16 -34.25 7.10
CA LYS A 51 -1.77 -35.31 6.15
C LYS A 51 -1.68 -36.69 6.79
N LYS A 52 -1.36 -36.77 8.09
CA LYS A 52 -1.16 -38.01 8.84
C LYS A 52 -2.43 -38.49 9.55
N HIS A 53 -3.51 -37.73 9.46
CA HIS A 53 -4.71 -37.96 10.26
C HIS A 53 -5.36 -39.30 9.92
N SER A 54 -5.40 -40.17 10.92
CA SER A 54 -6.08 -41.47 10.86
C SER A 54 -7.30 -41.37 11.78
N TYR A 55 -8.45 -40.96 11.22
CA TYR A 55 -9.78 -40.97 11.85
C TYR A 55 -9.81 -40.77 13.38
N SER A 56 -9.44 -39.59 13.85
CA SER A 56 -9.92 -39.07 15.13
C SER A 56 -11.18 -38.24 14.88
N GLY A 57 -12.21 -38.33 15.72
CA GLY A 57 -13.49 -37.61 15.56
C GLY A 57 -13.40 -36.07 15.54
N VAL A 58 -12.21 -35.49 15.63
CA VAL A 58 -11.93 -34.07 15.38
C VAL A 58 -11.54 -33.87 13.93
N ASP A 59 -12.23 -32.96 13.24
CA ASP A 59 -11.94 -32.58 11.86
C ASP A 59 -10.60 -31.80 11.79
N PRO A 60 -9.52 -32.38 11.24
CA PRO A 60 -8.20 -31.74 11.22
C PRO A 60 -8.18 -30.47 10.34
N TRP A 61 -9.12 -30.35 9.42
CA TRP A 61 -9.26 -29.20 8.53
C TRP A 61 -9.71 -27.93 9.26
N VAL A 62 -10.36 -28.06 10.41
CA VAL A 62 -10.76 -26.93 11.27
C VAL A 62 -9.52 -26.24 11.84
N ALA A 63 -8.50 -26.99 12.27
CA ALA A 63 -7.26 -26.42 12.80
C ALA A 63 -6.47 -25.65 11.73
N VAL A 64 -6.39 -26.20 10.51
CA VAL A 64 -5.77 -25.52 9.37
C VAL A 64 -6.54 -24.23 9.04
N SER A 65 -7.86 -24.33 8.92
CA SER A 65 -8.72 -23.21 8.58
C SER A 65 -8.62 -22.05 9.57
N THR A 66 -8.72 -22.34 10.87
CA THR A 66 -8.62 -21.35 11.95
C THR A 66 -7.25 -20.68 11.99
N THR A 67 -6.18 -21.45 11.77
CA THR A 67 -4.81 -20.89 11.70
C THR A 67 -4.66 -19.95 10.49
N ILE A 68 -5.17 -20.32 9.32
CA ILE A 68 -5.14 -19.46 8.12
C ILE A 68 -5.99 -18.20 8.33
N GLU A 69 -7.14 -18.33 8.99
CA GLU A 69 -8.00 -17.18 9.32
C GLU A 69 -7.27 -16.18 10.22
N SER A 70 -6.59 -16.68 11.25
CA SER A 70 -5.77 -15.87 12.16
C SER A 70 -4.64 -15.15 11.40
N ILE A 71 -3.91 -15.87 10.53
CA ILE A 71 -2.87 -15.28 9.67
C ILE A 71 -3.46 -14.17 8.78
N CYS A 72 -4.65 -14.36 8.21
CA CYS A 72 -5.29 -13.32 7.40
C CYS A 72 -5.53 -12.03 8.20
N GLN A 73 -6.00 -12.16 9.44
CA GLN A 73 -6.29 -11.03 10.32
C GLN A 73 -5.00 -10.34 10.78
N GLU A 74 -4.00 -11.11 11.21
CA GLU A 74 -2.75 -10.57 11.74
C GLU A 74 -1.88 -9.95 10.63
N VAL A 75 -1.85 -10.52 9.42
CA VAL A 75 -1.22 -9.88 8.26
C VAL A 75 -1.90 -8.56 7.92
N GLU A 76 -3.24 -8.52 7.89
CA GLU A 76 -3.97 -7.27 7.66
C GLU A 76 -3.60 -6.22 8.71
N LEU A 77 -3.56 -6.59 10.00
CA LEU A 77 -3.19 -5.69 11.07
C LEU A 77 -1.75 -5.19 10.93
N CYS A 78 -0.79 -6.07 10.65
CA CYS A 78 0.61 -5.71 10.41
C CYS A 78 0.75 -4.72 9.25
N LEU A 79 0.04 -4.94 8.15
CA LEU A 79 0.05 -4.04 6.99
C LEU A 79 -0.66 -2.70 7.28
N GLN A 80 -1.70 -2.68 8.11
CA GLN A 80 -2.34 -1.44 8.58
C GLN A 80 -1.42 -0.62 9.51
N LEU A 81 -0.62 -1.30 10.33
CA LEU A 81 0.35 -0.69 11.22
C LEU A 81 1.67 -0.33 10.52
N PHE A 82 1.90 -0.82 9.31
CA PHE A 82 3.07 -0.45 8.52
C PHE A 82 3.08 1.05 8.20
N SER A 83 4.25 1.67 8.39
CA SER A 83 4.48 3.06 8.01
C SER A 83 5.95 3.27 7.67
N THR A 84 6.21 3.98 6.58
CA THR A 84 7.57 4.23 6.08
C THR A 84 8.39 5.14 7.00
N GLY A 85 7.73 5.97 7.80
CA GLY A 85 8.37 6.92 8.71
C GLY A 85 8.70 6.38 10.09
N VAL A 86 8.23 5.18 10.44
CA VAL A 86 8.42 4.60 11.77
C VAL A 86 9.79 3.95 11.87
N LYS A 87 10.53 4.27 12.94
CA LYS A 87 11.79 3.63 13.29
C LYS A 87 11.54 2.69 14.46
N MET A 88 11.79 1.40 14.27
CA MET A 88 11.83 0.44 15.37
C MET A 88 13.25 0.41 15.93
N GLN A 89 13.43 0.74 17.20
CA GLN A 89 14.75 0.86 17.83
C GLN A 89 15.33 -0.50 18.23
N ARG A 90 14.45 -1.49 18.45
CA ARG A 90 14.80 -2.88 18.76
C ARG A 90 13.96 -3.76 17.83
N PHE A 91 14.32 -5.02 17.68
CA PHE A 91 13.52 -5.97 16.88
C PHE A 91 12.98 -7.13 17.72
N LYS A 92 13.32 -7.20 19.02
CA LYS A 92 12.90 -8.25 19.98
C LYS A 92 13.03 -9.70 19.46
N GLY A 93 13.89 -9.94 18.48
CA GLY A 93 14.03 -11.26 17.83
C GLY A 93 12.96 -11.59 16.78
N LEU A 94 11.97 -10.72 16.55
CA LEU A 94 10.91 -10.94 15.57
C LEU A 94 11.42 -10.69 14.14
N ARG A 95 11.46 -11.74 13.34
CA ARG A 95 11.94 -11.69 11.95
C ARG A 95 11.07 -10.78 11.09
N THR A 96 9.76 -10.82 11.27
CA THR A 96 8.78 -10.02 10.54
C THR A 96 8.94 -8.52 10.82
N VAL A 97 9.17 -8.12 12.07
CA VAL A 97 9.46 -6.70 12.43
C VAL A 97 10.79 -6.28 11.82
N SER A 98 11.84 -7.09 12.00
CA SER A 98 13.17 -6.79 11.48
C SER A 98 13.16 -6.55 9.97
N THR A 99 12.31 -7.27 9.24
CA THR A 99 12.20 -7.19 7.78
C THR A 99 11.32 -6.01 7.34
N LEU A 100 10.12 -5.89 7.90
CA LEU A 100 9.14 -4.88 7.47
C LEU A 100 9.57 -3.45 7.84
N TYR A 101 10.34 -3.28 8.93
CA TYR A 101 10.82 -1.99 9.42
C TYR A 101 12.32 -1.76 9.19
N ASN A 102 13.00 -2.60 8.40
CA ASN A 102 14.41 -2.38 8.05
C ASN A 102 14.58 -1.10 7.22
N GLN A 103 15.13 -0.05 7.83
CA GLN A 103 15.29 1.24 7.16
C GLN A 103 16.31 1.26 6.03
N GLN A 104 17.16 0.24 5.92
CA GLN A 104 18.16 0.13 4.85
C GLN A 104 17.52 -0.21 3.50
N ASN A 105 16.40 -0.92 3.51
CA ASN A 105 15.70 -1.33 2.29
C ASN A 105 14.65 -0.28 1.88
N CYS A 106 14.30 -0.19 0.60
CA CYS A 106 13.17 0.66 0.20
C CYS A 106 11.83 0.05 0.66
N PRO A 107 10.75 0.82 0.81
CA PRO A 107 9.46 0.30 1.27
C PRO A 107 8.91 -0.88 0.44
N ALA A 108 9.13 -0.87 -0.88
CA ALA A 108 8.72 -1.97 -1.75
C ALA A 108 9.48 -3.26 -1.40
N ASP A 109 10.80 -3.19 -1.22
CA ASP A 109 11.62 -4.35 -0.86
C ASP A 109 11.24 -4.91 0.51
N ARG A 110 10.98 -4.04 1.50
CA ARG A 110 10.51 -4.46 2.84
C ARG A 110 9.20 -5.26 2.75
N LEU A 111 8.25 -4.79 1.95
CA LEU A 111 6.97 -5.47 1.73
C LEU A 111 7.14 -6.79 0.98
N ARG A 112 8.05 -6.85 -0.01
CA ARG A 112 8.37 -8.11 -0.71
C ARG A 112 9.00 -9.13 0.23
N CYS A 113 10.01 -8.73 1.01
CA CYS A 113 10.62 -9.64 1.98
C CYS A 113 9.65 -10.07 3.09
N PHE A 114 8.74 -9.19 3.52
CA PHE A 114 7.69 -9.56 4.47
C PHE A 114 6.69 -10.54 3.85
N PHE A 115 6.30 -10.33 2.59
CA PHE A 115 5.50 -11.29 1.82
C PHE A 115 6.19 -12.66 1.73
N ASP A 116 7.50 -12.69 1.47
CA ASP A 116 8.26 -13.94 1.36
C ASP A 116 8.28 -14.74 2.68
N ILE A 117 8.32 -14.06 3.84
CA ILE A 117 8.21 -14.70 5.16
C ILE A 117 6.83 -15.36 5.31
N VAL A 118 5.76 -14.64 5.00
CA VAL A 118 4.39 -15.17 5.09
C VAL A 118 4.21 -16.32 4.09
N HIS A 119 4.69 -16.17 2.86
CA HIS A 119 4.60 -17.18 1.81
C HIS A 119 5.36 -18.47 2.15
N ALA A 120 6.49 -18.37 2.84
CA ALA A 120 7.25 -19.54 3.27
C ALA A 120 6.45 -20.46 4.22
N ALA A 121 5.57 -19.90 5.05
CA ALA A 121 4.72 -20.69 5.96
C ALA A 121 3.68 -21.56 5.24
N PHE A 122 3.35 -21.26 3.99
CA PHE A 122 2.45 -22.07 3.16
C PHE A 122 3.19 -23.21 2.41
N THR A 123 4.40 -23.55 2.85
CA THR A 123 5.17 -24.68 2.29
C THR A 123 5.32 -25.79 3.33
N VAL A 124 4.89 -27.01 2.99
CA VAL A 124 4.86 -28.16 3.90
C VAL A 124 5.49 -29.38 3.23
N ASP A 125 6.57 -29.90 3.82
CA ASP A 125 7.35 -31.01 3.27
C ASP A 125 7.80 -30.78 1.81
N GLY A 126 8.19 -29.53 1.49
CA GLY A 126 8.55 -29.13 0.11
C GLY A 126 7.36 -28.95 -0.85
N THR A 127 6.13 -29.24 -0.41
CA THR A 127 4.91 -28.99 -1.19
C THR A 127 4.42 -27.57 -0.93
N LYS A 128 4.26 -26.78 -1.99
CA LYS A 128 3.73 -25.41 -1.90
C LYS A 128 2.21 -25.43 -1.94
N VAL A 129 1.59 -24.84 -0.94
CA VAL A 129 0.15 -24.60 -0.88
C VAL A 129 -0.10 -23.15 -1.32
N PRO A 130 -1.15 -22.87 -2.11
CA PRO A 130 -1.49 -21.51 -2.47
C PRO A 130 -1.81 -20.66 -1.23
N MET A 131 -1.25 -19.45 -1.16
CA MET A 131 -1.59 -18.48 -0.12
C MET A 131 -3.05 -18.01 -0.27
N SER A 132 -3.68 -17.66 0.86
CA SER A 132 -5.04 -17.10 0.86
C SER A 132 -5.17 -15.88 -0.06
N ALA A 133 -6.27 -15.85 -0.82
CA ALA A 133 -6.60 -14.72 -1.70
C ALA A 133 -6.77 -13.40 -0.92
N VAL A 134 -7.23 -13.47 0.34
CA VAL A 134 -7.36 -12.29 1.22
C VAL A 134 -6.00 -11.70 1.52
N VAL A 135 -5.04 -12.54 1.91
CA VAL A 135 -3.67 -12.12 2.21
C VAL A 135 -3.05 -11.46 0.98
N LEU A 136 -3.14 -12.12 -0.19
CA LEU A 136 -2.68 -11.56 -1.46
C LEU A 136 -3.32 -10.20 -1.75
N TYR A 137 -4.64 -10.08 -1.58
CA TYR A 137 -5.33 -8.81 -1.78
C TYR A 137 -4.81 -7.71 -0.85
N LYS A 138 -4.63 -7.96 0.44
CA LYS A 138 -4.11 -6.95 1.40
C LYS A 138 -2.68 -6.53 1.09
N PHE A 139 -1.81 -7.47 0.72
CA PHE A 139 -0.46 -7.17 0.25
C PHE A 139 -0.49 -6.30 -1.01
N THR A 140 -1.35 -6.62 -1.98
CA THR A 140 -1.45 -5.85 -3.23
C THR A 140 -1.92 -4.41 -3.00
N GLN A 141 -2.89 -4.21 -2.09
CA GLN A 141 -3.35 -2.87 -1.69
C GLN A 141 -2.20 -2.03 -1.12
N THR A 142 -1.35 -2.65 -0.29
CA THR A 142 -0.26 -1.97 0.40
C THR A 142 0.92 -1.69 -0.53
N VAL A 143 1.34 -2.69 -1.31
CA VAL A 143 2.53 -2.57 -2.17
C VAL A 143 2.29 -1.67 -3.37
N ARG A 144 1.05 -1.56 -3.88
CA ARG A 144 0.71 -0.75 -5.06
C ARG A 144 1.22 0.70 -4.98
N ILE A 145 1.28 1.27 -3.79
CA ILE A 145 1.75 2.65 -3.57
C ILE A 145 3.24 2.78 -3.91
N PHE A 146 4.01 1.72 -3.74
CA PHE A 146 5.47 1.69 -3.88
C PHE A 146 5.93 0.95 -5.14
N ASP A 147 5.22 -0.11 -5.51
CA ASP A 147 5.47 -0.91 -6.71
C ASP A 147 4.14 -1.47 -7.27
N VAL A 148 3.65 -0.81 -8.31
CA VAL A 148 2.42 -1.21 -9.00
C VAL A 148 2.61 -2.52 -9.78
N ASN A 149 3.81 -2.79 -10.31
CA ASN A 149 4.07 -4.00 -11.09
C ASN A 149 4.01 -5.24 -10.18
N GLN A 150 4.60 -5.16 -8.98
CA GLN A 150 4.50 -6.23 -8.00
C GLN A 150 3.05 -6.47 -7.57
N ALA A 151 2.26 -5.41 -7.39
CA ALA A 151 0.83 -5.54 -7.09
C ALA A 151 0.08 -6.29 -8.21
N VAL A 152 0.39 -6.03 -9.48
CA VAL A 152 -0.20 -6.77 -10.62
C VAL A 152 0.13 -8.26 -10.52
N ILE A 153 1.41 -8.61 -10.28
CA ILE A 153 1.86 -10.00 -10.19
C ILE A 153 1.10 -10.75 -9.08
N TRP A 154 1.02 -10.17 -7.88
CA TRP A 154 0.33 -10.79 -6.76
C TRP A 154 -1.19 -10.85 -6.93
N LEU A 155 -1.80 -9.87 -7.61
CA LEU A 155 -3.22 -9.92 -7.97
C LEU A 155 -3.53 -11.06 -8.94
N LYS A 156 -2.73 -11.19 -10.01
CA LYS A 156 -2.87 -12.29 -10.97
C LYS A 156 -2.70 -13.64 -10.30
N LEU A 157 -1.70 -13.78 -9.43
CA LEU A 157 -1.50 -15.00 -8.64
C LEU A 157 -2.75 -15.35 -7.82
N GLY A 158 -3.32 -14.38 -7.09
CA GLY A 158 -4.50 -14.66 -6.28
C GLY A 158 -5.77 -14.95 -7.09
N ILE A 159 -5.98 -14.28 -8.22
CA ILE A 159 -7.08 -14.58 -9.14
C ILE A 159 -6.94 -16.01 -9.68
N ASN A 160 -5.74 -16.38 -10.15
CA ASN A 160 -5.46 -17.73 -10.65
C ASN A 160 -5.69 -18.79 -9.57
N ASN A 161 -5.20 -18.56 -8.34
CA ASN A 161 -5.42 -19.47 -7.23
C ASN A 161 -6.91 -19.67 -6.92
N MET A 162 -7.72 -18.61 -7.00
CA MET A 162 -9.17 -18.69 -6.81
C MET A 162 -9.86 -19.50 -7.92
N LEU A 163 -9.46 -19.30 -9.18
CA LEU A 163 -9.99 -20.05 -10.32
C LEU A 163 -9.61 -21.53 -10.25
N GLU A 164 -8.35 -21.84 -9.92
CA GLU A 164 -7.87 -23.21 -9.74
C GLU A 164 -8.59 -23.92 -8.58
N ALA A 165 -8.67 -23.28 -7.41
CA ALA A 165 -9.37 -23.84 -6.25
C ALA A 165 -10.86 -24.09 -6.52
N ARG A 166 -11.49 -23.30 -7.41
CA ARG A 166 -12.85 -23.53 -7.88
C ARG A 166 -12.95 -24.73 -8.80
N SER A 167 -12.08 -24.84 -9.79
CA SER A 167 -12.04 -25.99 -10.71
C SER A 167 -11.88 -27.32 -9.95
N ILE A 168 -11.09 -27.31 -8.88
CA ILE A 168 -10.96 -28.45 -7.96
C ILE A 168 -12.28 -28.76 -7.24
N LEU A 169 -13.08 -27.75 -6.88
CA LEU A 169 -14.38 -27.97 -6.24
C LEU A 169 -15.39 -28.62 -7.20
N ASP A 170 -15.44 -28.17 -8.45
CA ASP A 170 -16.37 -28.71 -9.45
C ASP A 170 -16.03 -30.14 -9.89
N SER A 171 -14.76 -30.54 -9.76
CA SER A 171 -14.29 -31.91 -10.03
C SER A 171 -14.40 -32.85 -8.83
N SER A 172 -14.72 -32.33 -7.64
CA SER A 172 -14.73 -33.11 -6.39
C SER A 172 -16.05 -33.84 -6.09
N GLU A 173 -16.99 -33.91 -7.06
CA GLU A 173 -18.19 -34.77 -6.94
C GLU A 173 -17.83 -36.26 -6.85
N ASP A 174 -16.62 -36.66 -7.28
CA ASP A 174 -16.06 -37.98 -6.99
C ASP A 174 -15.44 -37.99 -5.59
N SER A 175 -16.03 -38.81 -4.70
CA SER A 175 -15.79 -38.99 -3.25
C SER A 175 -14.35 -39.23 -2.73
N SER A 176 -13.31 -38.99 -3.53
CA SER A 176 -11.90 -39.11 -3.15
C SER A 176 -11.08 -37.85 -3.45
N SER A 177 -11.58 -36.67 -3.03
CA SER A 177 -10.77 -35.45 -3.05
C SER A 177 -9.47 -35.67 -2.29
N SER A 178 -8.35 -35.64 -3.03
CA SER A 178 -7.02 -35.82 -2.43
C SER A 178 -6.79 -34.76 -1.34
N THR A 179 -6.06 -35.12 -0.27
CA THR A 179 -5.69 -34.20 0.81
C THR A 179 -5.09 -32.90 0.27
N HIS A 180 -4.36 -32.96 -0.84
CA HIS A 180 -3.81 -31.78 -1.51
C HIS A 180 -4.90 -30.85 -2.07
N MET A 181 -5.89 -31.40 -2.78
CA MET A 181 -7.00 -30.63 -3.37
C MET A 181 -7.81 -29.90 -2.30
N ARG A 182 -8.13 -30.59 -1.19
CA ARG A 182 -8.85 -29.98 -0.07
C ARG A 182 -8.02 -28.89 0.62
N LEU A 183 -6.71 -29.11 0.76
CA LEU A 183 -5.78 -28.12 1.31
C LEU A 183 -5.69 -26.86 0.44
N VAL A 184 -5.66 -26.99 -0.88
CA VAL A 184 -5.73 -25.86 -1.83
C VAL A 184 -7.01 -25.05 -1.61
N GLN A 185 -8.16 -25.70 -1.56
CA GLN A 185 -9.46 -25.04 -1.34
C GLN A 185 -9.50 -24.27 -0.02
N ILE A 186 -9.14 -24.93 1.08
CA ILE A 186 -9.12 -24.32 2.42
C ILE A 186 -8.12 -23.19 2.46
N SER A 187 -6.95 -23.34 1.85
CA SER A 187 -5.93 -22.29 1.92
C SER A 187 -6.32 -21.04 1.17
N VAL A 188 -6.85 -21.18 -0.05
CA VAL A 188 -7.27 -20.05 -0.88
C VAL A 188 -8.46 -19.31 -0.25
N PHE A 189 -9.46 -20.04 0.24
CA PHE A 189 -10.71 -19.48 0.74
C PHE A 189 -10.84 -19.40 2.27
N VAL A 190 -9.78 -19.77 2.99
CA VAL A 190 -9.70 -19.90 4.47
C VAL A 190 -10.49 -21.08 5.03
N ASN A 191 -11.70 -21.35 4.54
CA ASN A 191 -12.48 -22.52 4.93
C ASN A 191 -13.45 -22.93 3.82
N GLU A 192 -13.96 -24.16 3.87
CA GLU A 192 -14.86 -24.72 2.84
C GLU A 192 -16.23 -24.00 2.77
N LYS A 193 -16.81 -23.65 3.91
CA LYS A 193 -18.05 -22.84 4.01
C LYS A 193 -17.83 -21.42 3.45
N ASN A 194 -16.67 -20.83 3.68
CA ASN A 194 -16.23 -19.54 3.17
C ASN A 194 -15.94 -19.63 1.68
N ALA A 195 -15.45 -20.75 1.16
CA ALA A 195 -15.32 -20.99 -0.28
C ALA A 195 -16.69 -20.92 -0.94
N ILE A 196 -17.65 -21.70 -0.43
CA ILE A 196 -19.02 -21.73 -0.92
C ILE A 196 -19.67 -20.34 -0.78
N GLN A 197 -19.50 -19.67 0.37
CA GLN A 197 -20.07 -18.34 0.60
C GLN A 197 -19.45 -17.28 -0.32
N ARG A 198 -18.12 -17.23 -0.46
CA ARG A 198 -17.43 -16.26 -1.32
C ARG A 198 -17.72 -16.49 -2.81
N MET A 199 -17.99 -17.73 -3.21
CA MET A 199 -18.49 -18.06 -4.55
C MET A 199 -19.94 -17.63 -4.75
N LYS A 200 -20.77 -17.68 -3.69
CA LYS A 200 -22.16 -17.18 -3.71
C LYS A 200 -22.25 -15.66 -3.65
N GLU A 201 -21.24 -15.00 -3.09
CA GLU A 201 -21.08 -13.54 -3.10
C GLU A 201 -20.75 -13.04 -4.53
N LYS A 202 -21.61 -13.27 -5.52
CA LYS A 202 -21.42 -12.83 -6.92
C LYS A 202 -21.64 -11.32 -7.14
N GLY A 203 -21.69 -10.54 -6.07
CA GLY A 203 -22.02 -9.11 -6.07
C GLY A 203 -20.79 -8.20 -6.20
N LYS A 204 -21.03 -6.89 -6.30
CA LYS A 204 -19.97 -5.86 -6.42
C LYS A 204 -18.94 -5.84 -5.28
N ASN A 205 -19.31 -6.41 -4.13
CA ASN A 205 -18.46 -6.46 -2.93
C ASN A 205 -17.66 -7.76 -2.82
N SER A 206 -17.70 -8.64 -3.82
CA SER A 206 -16.95 -9.90 -3.79
C SER A 206 -15.45 -9.66 -3.79
N LEU A 207 -14.71 -10.60 -3.19
CA LEU A 207 -13.24 -10.55 -3.21
C LEU A 207 -12.70 -10.59 -4.65
N MET A 208 -13.26 -11.46 -5.51
CA MET A 208 -12.86 -11.57 -6.91
C MET A 208 -13.05 -10.23 -7.64
N VAL A 209 -14.23 -9.60 -7.49
CA VAL A 209 -14.53 -8.30 -8.10
C VAL A 209 -13.59 -7.22 -7.56
N SER A 210 -13.29 -7.24 -6.27
CA SER A 210 -12.37 -6.31 -5.63
C SER A 210 -10.92 -6.46 -6.15
N MET A 211 -10.47 -7.69 -6.36
CA MET A 211 -9.16 -8.00 -6.92
C MET A 211 -9.08 -7.58 -8.40
N LEU A 212 -10.08 -7.90 -9.21
CA LEU A 212 -10.14 -7.47 -10.62
C LEU A 212 -10.22 -5.96 -10.75
N THR A 213 -11.01 -5.29 -9.92
CA THR A 213 -11.07 -3.82 -9.88
C THR A 213 -9.70 -3.22 -9.56
N LEU A 214 -8.96 -3.81 -8.62
CA LEU A 214 -7.61 -3.35 -8.30
C LEU A 214 -6.62 -3.66 -9.43
N LEU A 215 -6.75 -4.81 -10.10
CA LEU A 215 -5.92 -5.20 -11.24
C LEU A 215 -6.07 -4.22 -12.41
N ILE A 216 -7.31 -3.86 -12.76
CA ILE A 216 -7.63 -2.82 -13.75
C ILE A 216 -6.95 -1.50 -13.38
N LYS A 217 -7.06 -1.09 -12.11
CA LYS A 217 -6.45 0.16 -11.64
C LYS A 217 -4.93 0.12 -11.76
N CYS A 218 -4.30 -0.99 -11.37
CA CYS A 218 -2.86 -1.17 -11.44
C CYS A 218 -2.35 -1.21 -12.89
N GLY A 219 -3.00 -1.98 -13.78
CA GLY A 219 -2.57 -2.06 -15.18
C GLY A 219 -2.72 -0.75 -15.93
N ALA A 220 -3.80 0.01 -15.69
CA ALA A 220 -3.93 1.36 -16.23
C ALA A 220 -2.82 2.32 -15.73
N GLU A 221 -2.40 2.17 -14.46
CA GLU A 221 -1.28 2.93 -13.89
C GLU A 221 0.06 2.56 -14.55
N THR A 222 0.33 1.29 -14.81
CA THR A 222 1.55 0.83 -15.51
C THR A 222 1.48 1.07 -17.01
N GLY A 223 0.29 1.34 -17.57
CA GLY A 223 0.08 1.52 -19.01
C GLY A 223 0.00 0.21 -19.78
N GLN A 224 -0.18 -0.90 -19.07
CA GLN A 224 -0.51 -2.19 -19.69
C GLN A 224 -1.98 -2.18 -20.08
N ALA A 225 -2.29 -2.77 -21.24
CA ALA A 225 -3.67 -3.10 -21.56
C ALA A 225 -4.16 -4.11 -20.52
N VAL A 226 -5.19 -3.73 -19.77
CA VAL A 226 -5.93 -4.71 -18.97
C VAL A 226 -7.10 -5.09 -19.85
N THR A 227 -7.06 -6.33 -20.31
CA THR A 227 -8.12 -7.04 -21.04
C THR A 227 -8.51 -8.31 -20.28
N GLU A 228 -7.95 -8.51 -19.09
CA GLU A 228 -8.03 -9.75 -18.31
C GLU A 228 -9.49 -10.12 -17.98
N VAL A 229 -10.35 -9.12 -17.75
CA VAL A 229 -11.79 -9.34 -17.50
C VAL A 229 -12.47 -9.86 -18.76
N GLN A 230 -12.20 -9.23 -19.91
CA GLN A 230 -12.81 -9.59 -21.18
C GLN A 230 -12.31 -10.95 -21.70
N GLU A 231 -11.01 -11.21 -21.58
CA GLU A 231 -10.36 -12.46 -22.02
C GLU A 231 -10.81 -13.67 -21.21
N ARG A 232 -11.10 -13.50 -19.92
CA ARG A 232 -11.48 -14.59 -19.01
C ARG A 232 -12.96 -14.60 -18.66
N LYS A 233 -13.83 -14.08 -19.54
CA LYS A 233 -15.28 -14.00 -19.31
C LYS A 233 -15.88 -15.34 -18.87
N SER A 234 -15.54 -16.43 -19.56
CA SER A 234 -16.05 -17.77 -19.28
C SER A 234 -15.65 -18.27 -17.89
N GLU A 235 -14.39 -18.11 -17.51
CA GLU A 235 -13.86 -18.53 -16.21
C GLU A 235 -14.41 -17.68 -15.05
N LEU A 236 -14.67 -16.39 -15.31
CA LEU A 236 -15.15 -15.44 -14.31
C LEU A 236 -16.66 -15.48 -14.08
N GLY A 237 -17.45 -16.03 -15.02
CA GLY A 237 -18.91 -16.12 -14.92
C GLY A 237 -19.41 -16.86 -13.68
N GLU A 238 -18.58 -17.74 -13.11
CA GLU A 238 -18.90 -18.43 -11.86
C GLU A 238 -18.69 -17.57 -10.60
N PHE A 239 -17.92 -16.50 -10.68
CA PHE A 239 -17.61 -15.62 -9.54
C PHE A 239 -18.40 -14.31 -9.53
N MET A 240 -19.07 -13.96 -10.62
CA MET A 240 -19.81 -12.71 -10.71
C MET A 240 -21.02 -12.84 -11.63
N LYS A 241 -22.05 -12.06 -11.37
CA LYS A 241 -23.22 -11.96 -12.24
C LYS A 241 -22.89 -11.15 -13.50
N ASP A 242 -23.65 -11.36 -14.57
CA ASP A 242 -23.46 -10.67 -15.85
C ASP A 242 -23.51 -9.14 -15.71
N ASP A 243 -24.40 -8.60 -14.88
CA ASP A 243 -24.50 -7.16 -14.64
C ASP A 243 -23.24 -6.57 -13.97
N VAL A 244 -22.60 -7.34 -13.09
CA VAL A 244 -21.33 -6.98 -12.45
C VAL A 244 -20.18 -7.09 -13.45
N PHE A 245 -20.20 -8.12 -14.29
CA PHE A 245 -19.22 -8.33 -15.34
C PHE A 245 -19.21 -7.18 -16.36
N GLU A 246 -20.38 -6.81 -16.89
CA GLU A 246 -20.53 -5.68 -17.81
C GLU A 246 -20.13 -4.36 -17.13
N SER A 247 -20.46 -4.17 -15.85
CA SER A 247 -20.01 -3.02 -15.08
C SER A 247 -18.48 -2.97 -14.95
N LEU A 248 -17.79 -4.11 -14.84
CA LEU A 248 -16.32 -4.17 -14.77
C LEU A 248 -15.68 -3.85 -16.12
N ILE A 249 -16.24 -4.32 -17.23
CA ILE A 249 -15.77 -3.97 -18.59
C ILE A 249 -15.92 -2.46 -18.85
N GLN A 250 -17.06 -1.89 -18.48
CA GLN A 250 -17.26 -0.44 -18.56
C GLN A 250 -16.28 0.32 -17.66
N PHE A 251 -15.99 -0.22 -16.47
CA PHE A 251 -14.99 0.36 -15.57
C PHE A 251 -13.58 0.30 -16.18
N GLU A 252 -13.18 -0.83 -16.78
CA GLU A 252 -11.89 -1.03 -17.43
C GLU A 252 -11.63 -0.01 -18.55
N SER A 253 -12.59 0.11 -19.48
CA SER A 253 -12.51 1.06 -20.58
C SER A 253 -12.47 2.53 -20.10
N SER A 254 -13.35 2.90 -19.19
CA SER A 254 -13.43 4.28 -18.68
C SER A 254 -12.21 4.68 -17.84
N TYR A 255 -11.71 3.78 -16.99
CA TYR A 255 -10.55 4.04 -16.14
C TYR A 255 -9.27 4.15 -16.95
N THR A 256 -9.07 3.24 -17.92
CA THR A 256 -7.93 3.28 -18.84
C THR A 256 -7.90 4.59 -19.63
N LYS A 257 -9.04 5.00 -20.21
CA LYS A 257 -9.16 6.29 -20.91
C LYS A 257 -8.84 7.48 -20.00
N ARG A 258 -9.35 7.48 -18.77
CA ARG A 258 -9.07 8.54 -17.78
C ARG A 258 -7.60 8.61 -17.41
N MET A 259 -6.94 7.47 -17.22
CA MET A 259 -5.54 7.41 -16.83
C MET A 259 -4.62 7.80 -18.00
N ASN A 260 -4.92 7.37 -19.22
CA ASN A 260 -4.21 7.81 -20.43
C ASN A 260 -4.34 9.32 -20.62
N GLY A 261 -5.54 9.88 -20.48
CA GLY A 261 -5.74 11.33 -20.50
C GLY A 261 -5.03 12.08 -19.35
N LYS A 262 -4.79 11.43 -18.20
CA LYS A 262 -3.97 12.01 -17.12
C LYS A 262 -2.48 11.99 -17.48
N LYS A 263 -1.97 10.88 -18.04
CA LYS A 263 -0.59 10.74 -18.51
C LYS A 263 -0.28 11.75 -19.62
N GLU A 264 -1.19 11.92 -20.58
CA GLU A 264 -1.03 12.89 -21.67
C GLU A 264 -0.99 14.33 -21.14
N ARG A 265 -1.91 14.71 -20.25
CA ARG A 265 -1.88 16.04 -19.61
C ARG A 265 -0.59 16.30 -18.82
N ILE A 266 0.00 15.28 -18.21
CA ILE A 266 1.30 15.40 -17.53
C ILE A 266 2.42 15.57 -18.54
N ARG A 267 2.39 14.81 -19.64
CA ARG A 267 3.35 14.91 -20.75
C ARG A 267 3.31 16.29 -21.39
N GLU A 268 2.13 16.79 -21.78
CA GLU A 268 1.96 18.13 -22.32
C GLU A 268 2.48 19.22 -21.37
N LYS A 269 2.24 19.08 -20.06
CA LYS A 269 2.78 20.02 -19.06
C LYS A 269 4.30 19.97 -18.97
N LYS A 270 4.90 18.78 -19.11
CA LYS A 270 6.35 18.60 -19.14
C LYS A 270 6.94 19.19 -20.41
N ASP A 271 6.34 18.93 -21.56
CA ASP A 271 6.80 19.39 -22.87
C ASP A 271 6.67 20.92 -22.98
N LYS A 272 5.59 21.53 -22.46
CA LYS A 272 5.46 23.00 -22.36
C LYS A 272 6.55 23.63 -21.48
N ARG A 273 7.03 22.94 -20.44
CA ARG A 273 8.14 23.44 -19.59
C ARG A 273 9.49 23.31 -20.30
N ILE A 274 9.69 22.26 -21.09
CA ILE A 274 10.92 22.04 -21.88
C ILE A 274 10.98 23.04 -23.04
N GLY A 275 9.89 23.21 -23.80
CA GLY A 275 9.81 24.16 -24.93
C GLY A 275 9.99 25.63 -24.51
N LYS A 276 9.47 26.04 -23.34
CA LYS A 276 9.76 27.37 -22.77
C LYS A 276 11.22 27.53 -22.32
N GLY A 277 11.93 26.43 -22.03
CA GLY A 277 13.35 26.44 -21.71
C GLY A 277 14.27 26.51 -22.93
N GLU A 278 13.86 25.94 -24.06
CA GLU A 278 14.62 25.98 -25.32
C GLU A 278 14.48 27.31 -26.08
N ILE A 279 13.31 27.95 -26.03
CA ILE A 279 13.13 29.29 -26.63
C ILE A 279 14.04 30.33 -25.95
N LYS A 280 14.32 30.19 -24.63
CA LYS A 280 15.28 31.05 -23.91
C LYS A 280 16.75 30.77 -24.20
N LYS A 281 17.10 29.73 -24.98
CA LYS A 281 18.49 29.33 -25.25
C LYS A 281 18.94 29.54 -26.69
N LYS A 282 18.06 30.08 -27.55
CA LYS A 282 18.32 30.28 -28.99
C LYS A 282 18.47 31.73 -29.43
N GLU A 283 18.46 32.68 -28.49
CA GLU A 283 18.49 34.12 -28.81
C GLU A 283 19.79 34.85 -28.46
N ASP A 284 20.85 34.12 -28.12
CA ASP A 284 22.20 34.68 -28.09
C ASP A 284 23.07 33.88 -29.05
N VAL A 285 23.29 34.42 -30.26
CA VAL A 285 24.58 34.46 -30.97
C VAL A 285 24.36 35.06 -32.37
N LYS A 286 25.04 36.20 -32.57
CA LYS A 286 25.36 36.93 -33.81
C LYS A 286 24.31 37.88 -34.41
N THR A 287 24.41 39.16 -34.04
CA THR A 287 24.74 40.21 -35.03
C THR A 287 25.52 41.36 -34.39
N SER A 288 26.60 41.74 -35.05
CA SER A 288 27.52 42.84 -34.74
C SER A 288 26.91 44.22 -34.99
N ILE A 289 27.19 45.14 -34.04
CA ILE A 289 27.45 46.59 -34.17
C ILE A 289 26.70 47.36 -35.27
N SER A 290 25.74 48.20 -34.88
CA SER A 290 25.64 49.57 -35.41
C SER A 290 24.84 50.48 -34.47
N THR A 291 25.43 51.64 -34.23
CA THR A 291 25.00 52.83 -33.49
C THR A 291 23.74 53.48 -34.07
N ASN A 292 22.78 53.86 -33.22
CA ASN A 292 22.33 55.24 -32.98
C ASN A 292 20.90 55.35 -32.39
N THR A 293 20.84 56.11 -31.29
CA THR A 293 19.76 57.02 -30.82
C THR A 293 18.29 56.67 -31.12
N SER A 294 17.51 56.40 -30.07
CA SER A 294 16.43 57.31 -29.63
C SER A 294 15.61 56.72 -28.46
N THR A 295 15.56 57.49 -27.38
CA THR A 295 14.41 57.74 -26.48
C THR A 295 13.52 56.61 -25.94
N VAL A 296 13.44 56.59 -24.61
CA VAL A 296 12.25 56.30 -23.76
C VAL A 296 11.87 54.83 -23.58
N SER A 297 12.27 54.26 -22.44
CA SER A 297 11.34 54.04 -21.31
C SER A 297 12.09 53.30 -20.21
N ARG A 298 12.44 54.06 -19.18
CA ARG A 298 13.00 53.60 -17.92
C ARG A 298 11.83 53.03 -17.11
N ASN A 299 11.67 51.72 -17.09
CA ASN A 299 11.09 50.91 -16.00
C ASN A 299 10.90 49.47 -16.46
N ASN A 300 11.88 48.61 -16.19
CA ASN A 300 11.65 47.19 -16.04
C ASN A 300 12.56 46.72 -14.91
N ASP A 301 12.11 46.96 -13.68
CA ASP A 301 12.63 46.24 -12.53
C ASP A 301 12.47 44.74 -12.82
N PRO A 302 13.55 43.94 -12.79
CA PRO A 302 13.41 42.50 -12.95
C PRO A 302 12.52 42.02 -11.81
N SER A 303 11.37 41.44 -12.17
CA SER A 303 10.41 40.93 -11.21
C SER A 303 11.14 40.06 -10.17
N ARG A 304 10.79 40.17 -8.89
CA ARG A 304 11.42 39.42 -7.77
C ARG A 304 11.54 37.92 -8.04
N VAL A 305 10.67 37.38 -8.90
CA VAL A 305 10.64 35.99 -9.35
C VAL A 305 11.82 35.66 -10.28
N GLU A 306 12.25 36.59 -11.13
CA GLU A 306 13.35 36.37 -12.07
C GLU A 306 14.72 36.48 -11.40
N PHE A 307 14.85 37.36 -10.40
CA PHE A 307 16.04 37.44 -9.55
C PHE A 307 16.21 36.19 -8.68
N SER A 308 15.13 35.72 -8.02
CA SER A 308 15.14 34.50 -7.20
C SER A 308 15.42 33.24 -8.02
N HIS A 309 14.90 33.17 -9.25
CA HIS A 309 15.19 32.07 -10.17
C HIS A 309 16.66 32.04 -10.61
N ARG A 310 17.25 33.20 -10.93
CA ARG A 310 18.70 33.29 -11.25
C ARG A 310 19.57 32.94 -10.04
N PHE A 311 19.17 33.35 -8.85
CA PHE A 311 19.90 33.06 -7.61
C PHE A 311 19.87 31.56 -7.25
N LEU A 312 18.71 30.91 -7.39
CA LEU A 312 18.57 29.46 -7.22
C LEU A 312 19.38 28.69 -8.27
N GLN A 313 19.37 29.11 -9.53
CA GLN A 313 20.20 28.49 -10.57
C GLN A 313 21.70 28.63 -10.28
N TYR A 314 22.15 29.75 -9.69
CA TYR A 314 23.54 29.95 -9.31
C TYR A 314 24.00 29.03 -8.17
N LEU A 315 23.11 28.71 -7.22
CA LEU A 315 23.36 27.76 -6.12
C LEU A 315 23.29 26.29 -6.55
N LEU A 316 22.42 25.95 -7.53
CA LEU A 316 22.20 24.58 -8.00
C LEU A 316 23.17 24.12 -9.10
N ARG A 317 23.88 25.03 -9.78
CA ARG A 317 24.85 24.64 -10.82
C ARG A 317 26.15 24.14 -10.17
N GLY A 318 26.38 22.84 -10.32
CA GLY A 318 27.45 22.06 -9.68
C GLY A 318 28.85 22.70 -9.83
N GLY A 319 29.49 22.89 -8.68
CA GLY A 319 30.82 23.48 -8.55
C GLY A 319 31.12 23.92 -7.11
N TRP A 320 30.71 23.14 -6.10
CA TRP A 320 30.88 23.50 -4.69
C TRP A 320 32.34 23.55 -4.24
N ARG A 321 33.23 22.85 -4.95
CA ARG A 321 34.68 22.83 -4.67
C ARG A 321 35.45 24.07 -5.13
N GLN A 322 34.88 24.93 -5.99
CA GLN A 322 35.62 26.05 -6.60
C GLN A 322 35.26 27.44 -6.07
N HIS A 323 34.20 27.60 -5.26
CA HIS A 323 33.78 28.91 -4.78
C HIS A 323 33.33 28.88 -3.30
N PRO A 324 34.22 29.15 -2.33
CA PRO A 324 33.91 29.15 -0.89
C PRO A 324 32.85 30.21 -0.52
N THR A 325 32.71 31.26 -1.32
CA THR A 325 31.68 32.29 -1.18
C THR A 325 30.26 31.73 -1.31
N LYS A 326 30.04 30.66 -2.09
CA LYS A 326 28.71 30.02 -2.19
C LYS A 326 28.32 29.31 -0.90
N ALA A 327 29.27 28.70 -0.21
CA ALA A 327 29.04 28.02 1.07
C ALA A 327 28.67 29.03 2.17
N ILE A 328 29.36 30.18 2.21
CA ILE A 328 29.07 31.25 3.17
C ILE A 328 27.68 31.84 2.94
N VAL A 329 27.28 32.07 1.69
CA VAL A 329 25.94 32.59 1.36
C VAL A 329 24.84 31.57 1.68
N ALA A 330 25.08 30.28 1.43
CA ALA A 330 24.15 29.22 1.82
C ALA A 330 24.00 29.10 3.34
N LEU A 331 25.12 29.23 4.09
CA LEU A 331 25.12 29.24 5.55
C LEU A 331 24.35 30.44 6.10
N LEU A 332 24.58 31.65 5.57
CA LEU A 332 23.86 32.85 5.96
C LEU A 332 22.36 32.75 5.64
N ALA A 333 21.99 32.21 4.49
CA ALA A 333 20.59 31.97 4.14
C ALA A 333 19.93 30.95 5.07
N PHE A 334 20.65 29.88 5.45
CA PHE A 334 20.18 28.90 6.41
C PHE A 334 19.96 29.52 7.80
N ILE A 335 20.91 30.32 8.28
CA ILE A 335 20.79 31.04 9.56
C ILE A 335 19.57 31.99 9.54
N LEU A 336 19.36 32.72 8.43
CA LEU A 336 18.21 33.62 8.27
C LEU A 336 16.87 32.87 8.31
N ILE A 337 16.80 31.70 7.66
CA ILE A 337 15.62 30.82 7.72
C ILE A 337 15.38 30.32 9.14
N CYS A 338 16.44 29.91 9.86
CA CYS A 338 16.32 29.47 11.26
C CYS A 338 15.85 30.60 12.19
N VAL A 339 16.31 31.84 11.98
CA VAL A 339 15.88 33.01 12.75
C VAL A 339 14.41 33.36 12.45
N LEU A 340 13.99 33.29 11.18
CA LEU A 340 12.61 33.51 10.79
C LEU A 340 11.67 32.42 11.33
N ALA A 341 12.09 31.16 11.31
CA ALA A 341 11.34 30.04 11.88
C ALA A 341 11.20 30.15 13.41
N LYS A 342 12.23 30.61 14.12
CA LYS A 342 12.11 30.91 15.56
C LYS A 342 11.13 32.05 15.84
N ARG A 343 11.11 33.10 15.00
CA ARG A 343 10.16 34.22 15.13
C ARG A 343 8.70 33.80 14.90
N THR A 344 8.43 32.91 13.94
CA THR A 344 7.07 32.41 13.70
C THR A 344 6.58 31.50 14.82
N ILE A 345 7.45 30.68 15.41
CA ILE A 345 7.12 29.84 16.57
C ILE A 345 6.85 30.69 17.82
N SER A 346 7.65 31.74 18.08
CA SER A 346 7.37 32.68 19.17
C SER A 346 6.08 33.47 18.98
N GLY A 347 5.75 33.88 17.75
CA GLY A 347 4.49 34.57 17.44
C GLY A 347 3.24 33.69 17.65
N LEU A 348 3.32 32.41 17.28
CA LEU A 348 2.23 31.45 17.49
C LEU A 348 1.98 31.17 18.98
N LEU A 349 3.06 31.08 19.78
CA LEU A 349 2.96 30.89 21.23
C LEU A 349 2.36 32.11 21.94
N SER A 350 2.63 33.34 21.47
CA SER A 350 1.97 34.54 21.99
C SER A 350 0.48 34.63 21.61
N ALA A 351 0.10 34.19 20.41
CA ALA A 351 -1.29 34.19 19.96
C ALA A 351 -2.15 33.15 20.69
N LEU A 352 -1.59 31.97 20.98
CA LEU A 352 -2.26 30.93 21.78
C LEU A 352 -2.41 31.31 23.26
N LYS A 353 -1.52 32.16 23.79
CA LYS A 353 -1.64 32.68 25.17
C LYS A 353 -2.80 33.68 25.32
N ASN A 354 -3.15 34.41 24.26
CA ASN A 354 -4.25 35.39 24.28
C ASN A 354 -5.64 34.76 24.07
N ILE A 355 -5.74 33.50 23.65
CA ILE A 355 -7.02 32.80 23.41
C ILE A 355 -7.53 32.07 24.67
N LYS A 356 -6.70 31.90 25.71
CA LYS A 356 -7.08 31.22 26.96
C LYS A 356 -7.70 32.12 28.04
N SER A 357 -7.99 33.38 27.75
CA SER A 357 -8.72 34.28 28.66
C SER A 357 -9.93 34.94 28.00
N SER A 358 -10.97 34.15 27.73
CA SER A 358 -12.34 34.67 27.83
C SER A 358 -13.23 33.58 28.42
N SER A 359 -13.98 33.98 29.44
CA SER A 359 -14.64 33.11 30.39
C SER A 359 -16.15 33.36 30.36
N TYR A 360 -16.91 32.29 30.62
CA TYR A 360 -18.26 32.24 31.21
C TYR A 360 -19.53 32.46 30.34
N GLY A 361 -20.47 31.52 30.55
CA GLY A 361 -21.91 31.61 30.27
C GLY A 361 -22.38 30.67 29.14
N GLY A 362 -23.29 29.71 29.31
CA GLY A 362 -24.15 29.36 30.43
C GLY A 362 -24.86 28.02 30.16
N ARG A 363 -25.23 27.34 31.25
CA ARG A 363 -26.10 26.16 31.31
C ARG A 363 -27.42 26.39 30.57
N LYS A 364 -27.92 25.37 29.85
CA LYS A 364 -29.33 24.93 29.92
C LYS A 364 -29.44 23.43 29.70
N THR A 365 -30.01 22.79 30.71
CA THR A 365 -30.60 21.46 30.79
C THR A 365 -31.71 21.26 29.76
N LEU A 366 -31.75 20.09 29.11
CA LEU A 366 -32.94 19.57 28.43
C LEU A 366 -33.43 18.36 29.23
N THR A 367 -34.56 18.56 29.89
CA THR A 367 -35.47 17.52 30.37
C THR A 367 -36.53 17.26 29.30
N LEU A 368 -36.86 15.97 29.18
CA LEU A 368 -37.85 15.28 28.33
C LEU A 368 -37.47 15.11 26.86
#